data_AF-A0A3M8H8Y9-F1
#
_entry.id   AF-A0A3M8H8Y9-F1
#
_cell.length_a   1.000
_cell.length_b   1.000
_cell.length_c   1.000
_cell.angle_alpha   90.00
_cell.angle_beta   90.00
_cell.angle_gamma   90.00
#
_symmetry.space_group_name_H-M   'P 1'
#
loop_
_entity.id
_entity.type
_entity.pdbx_description
1 polymer ?
#
loop_
_entity_poly.entity_id
_entity_poly.type
_entity_poly.pdbx_seq_one_letter_code
_entity_poly.pdbx_strand_id
1 'polypeptide(L)' 'MFQTLSDFLRSLEFEASFTQNLLNNLTDESLKQEITAQNWTLGHIAWHPLSLYLSGR' A
#
# COMPACT_ATOMS: atom_id res chain seq x y z
N MET A 1 3.10 20.08 2.71
CA MET A 1 1.79 20.76 2.55
C MET A 1 1.65 21.11 1.07
N PHE A 2 0.57 20.69 0.42
CA PHE A 2 0.38 20.91 -1.02
C PHE A 2 -0.20 22.30 -1.25
N GLN A 3 0.32 23.03 -2.24
CA GLN A 3 -0.13 24.38 -2.57
C GLN A 3 -1.26 24.36 -3.60
N THR A 4 -1.35 23.31 -4.41
CA THR A 4 -2.41 23.13 -5.41
C THR A 4 -2.93 21.70 -5.40
N LEU A 5 -4.18 21.52 -5.88
CA LEU A 5 -4.77 20.21 -6.09
C LEU A 5 -3.99 19.39 -7.12
N SER A 6 -3.46 20.04 -8.16
CA SER A 6 -2.66 19.38 -9.19
C SER A 6 -1.36 18.80 -8.63
N ASP A 7 -0.70 19.50 -7.71
CA ASP A 7 0.51 19.01 -7.05
C ASP A 7 0.20 17.81 -6.13
N PHE A 8 -0.94 17.87 -5.43
CA PHE A 8 -1.43 16.75 -4.64
C PHE A 8 -1.72 15.53 -5.51
N LEU A 9 -2.49 15.69 -6.60
CA LEU A 9 -2.85 14.59 -7.49
C LEU A 9 -1.62 13.97 -8.14
N ARG A 10 -0.66 14.77 -8.59
CA ARG A 10 0.59 14.26 -9.15
C ARG A 10 1.39 13.45 -8.13
N SER A 11 1.49 13.95 -6.90
CA SER A 11 2.16 13.22 -5.82
C SER A 11 1.42 11.93 -5.49
N LEU A 12 0.10 11.97 -5.38
CA LEU A 12 -0.72 10.81 -5.07
C LEU A 12 -0.62 9.73 -6.17
N GLU A 13 -0.63 10.14 -7.43
CA GLU A 13 -0.52 9.22 -8.58
C GLU A 13 0.86 8.55 -8.63
N PHE A 14 1.93 9.30 -8.33
CA PHE A 14 3.27 8.74 -8.20
C PHE A 14 3.36 7.72 -7.04
N GLU A 15 2.90 8.09 -5.85
CA GLU A 15 2.94 7.22 -4.66
C GLU A 15 2.07 5.97 -4.84
N ALA A 16 0.90 6.11 -5.46
CA ALA A 16 0.02 4.99 -5.78
C ALA A 16 0.65 4.03 -6.78
N SER A 17 1.26 4.56 -7.86
CA SER A 17 1.96 3.74 -8.85
C SER A 17 3.17 3.03 -8.25
N PHE A 18 3.95 3.71 -7.43
CA PHE A 18 5.09 3.13 -6.73
C PHE A 18 4.66 2.01 -5.77
N THR A 19 3.62 2.26 -4.97
CA THR A 19 3.06 1.25 -4.05
C THR A 19 2.53 0.05 -4.82
N GLN A 20 1.81 0.26 -5.92
CA GLN A 20 1.30 -0.82 -6.76
C GLN A 20 2.43 -1.65 -7.38
N ASN A 21 3.50 -1.01 -7.87
CA ASN A 21 4.67 -1.71 -8.37
C ASN A 21 5.35 -2.53 -7.28
N LEU A 22 5.45 -2.01 -6.05
CA LEU A 22 6.01 -2.75 -4.93
C LEU A 22 5.16 -3.97 -4.57
N LEU A 23 3.83 -3.81 -4.51
CA LEU A 23 2.89 -4.91 -4.26
C LEU A 23 2.93 -5.99 -5.36
N ASN A 24 3.07 -5.58 -6.63
CA ASN A 24 3.19 -6.51 -7.76
C ASN A 24 4.47 -7.35 -7.72
N ASN A 25 5.52 -6.88 -7.04
CA ASN A 25 6.78 -7.62 -6.88
C ASN A 25 6.79 -8.54 -5.64
N LEU A 26 5.74 -8.54 -4.82
CA LEU A 26 5.63 -9.46 -3.69
C LEU A 26 5.28 -10.87 -4.20
N THR A 27 6.03 -11.86 -3.72
CA THR A 27 5.74 -13.28 -3.95
C THR A 27 4.87 -13.84 -2.83
N ASP A 28 4.18 -14.95 -3.08
CA ASP A 28 3.38 -15.65 -2.06
C ASP A 28 4.17 -16.07 -0.82
N GLU A 29 5.48 -16.30 -0.98
CA GLU A 29 6.40 -16.56 0.12
C GLU A 29 6.66 -15.30 0.95
N SER A 30 6.88 -14.15 0.31
CA SER A 30 7.05 -12.86 0.98
C SER A 30 5.81 -12.46 1.78
N LEU A 31 4.59 -12.83 1.33
CA LEU A 31 3.35 -12.53 2.06
C LEU A 31 3.26 -13.22 3.43
N LYS A 32 3.97 -14.34 3.63
CA LYS A 32 4.04 -15.08 4.89
C LYS A 32 5.09 -14.53 5.85
N GLN A 33 5.87 -13.55 5.44
CA GLN A 33 6.89 -12.94 6.29
C GLN A 33 6.23 -12.21 7.47
N GLU A 34 6.52 -12.67 8.68
CA GLU A 34 6.12 -12.00 9.93
C GLU A 34 7.12 -10.89 10.27
N ILE A 35 6.61 -9.72 10.68
CA ILE A 35 7.46 -8.58 11.08
C ILE A 35 8.03 -8.79 12.48
N THR A 36 7.21 -9.30 13.40
CA THR A 36 7.59 -9.79 14.73
C THR A 36 6.59 -10.86 15.15
N ALA A 37 6.94 -11.70 16.14
CA ALA A 37 6.08 -12.79 16.62
C ALA A 37 4.74 -12.34 17.25
N GLN A 38 4.49 -11.03 17.41
CA GLN A 38 3.22 -10.48 17.89
C GLN A 38 2.49 -9.62 16.84
N ASN A 39 3.08 -9.42 15.67
CA ASN A 39 2.56 -8.52 14.65
C ASN A 39 1.95 -9.25 13.47
N TRP A 40 1.25 -8.50 12.63
CA TRP A 40 0.68 -9.00 11.39
C TRP A 40 1.75 -9.37 10.36
N THR A 41 1.40 -10.28 9.47
CA THR A 41 2.23 -10.66 8.33
C THR A 41 2.31 -9.53 7.30
N LEU A 42 3.35 -9.54 6.48
CA LEU A 42 3.52 -8.59 5.39
C LEU A 42 2.31 -8.62 4.43
N GLY A 43 1.71 -9.79 4.20
CA GLY A 43 0.50 -9.90 3.39
C GLY A 43 -0.72 -9.19 3.97
N HIS A 44 -0.86 -9.17 5.30
CA HIS A 44 -1.97 -8.46 5.94
C HIS A 44 -1.81 -6.93 5.82
N ILE A 45 -0.57 -6.45 5.91
CA ILE A 45 -0.23 -5.03 5.70
C ILE A 45 -0.38 -4.64 4.23
N ALA A 46 0.00 -5.52 3.30
CA ALA A 46 -0.23 -5.33 1.87
C ALA A 46 -1.73 -5.20 1.52
N TRP A 47 -2.60 -5.85 2.29
CA TRP A 47 -4.06 -5.79 2.09
C TRP A 47 -4.72 -4.52 2.67
N HIS A 48 -4.10 -3.87 3.65
CA HIS A 48 -4.67 -2.70 4.35
C HIS A 48 -5.09 -1.56 3.41
N PRO A 49 -4.26 -1.10 2.46
CA PRO A 49 -4.63 -0.03 1.53
C PRO A 49 -5.86 -0.37 0.68
N LEU A 50 -6.00 -1.62 0.27
CA LEU A 50 -7.13 -2.10 -0.54
C LEU A 50 -8.43 -2.13 0.27
N SER A 51 -8.36 -2.60 1.52
CA SER A 51 -9.52 -2.62 2.42
C SER A 51 -10.05 -1.21 2.71
N LEU A 52 -9.16 -0.22 2.82
CA LEU A 52 -9.52 1.17 3.05
C LEU A 52 -10.32 1.76 1.88
N TYR A 53 -9.95 1.39 0.65
CA TYR A 53 -10.64 1.83 -0.56
C TYR A 53 -12.01 1.16 -0.74
N LEU A 54 -12.14 -0.09 -0.29
CA LEU A 54 -13.40 -0.86 -0.35
C LEU A 54 -14.39 -0.47 0.75
N SER A 55 -13.91 -0.05 1.93
CA SER A 55 -14.76 0.43 3.03
C SER A 55 -15.32 1.83 2.80
N GLY A 56 -14.79 2.59 1.84
CA GLY A 56 -15.21 3.95 1.49
C GLY A 56 -16.14 4.04 0.28
N ARG A 57 -16.61 2.91 -0.26
CA ARG A 57 -17.64 2.84 -1.31
C ARG A 57 -19.01 2.53 -0.73
#